data_AF-A0A4Y2C4I8-F1
#
_entry.id   AF-A0A4Y2C4I8-F1
#
_cell.length_a   1.000
_cell.length_b   1.000
_cell.length_c   1.000
_cell.angle_alpha   90.00
_cell.angle_beta   90.00
_cell.angle_gamma   90.00
#
_symmetry.space_group_name_H-M   'P 1'
#
loop_
_entity.id
_entity.type
_entity.pdbx_description
1 polymer ?
#
loop_
_entity_poly.entity_id
_entity_poly.type
_entity_poly.pdbx_seq_one_letter_code
_entity_poly.pdbx_strand_id
1 'polypeptide(L)'
;MNVLKSKRSQFRRLFSKTLNDFKKSELDLSTDERILKLRLIEEKAKPMLEMEETYIYEVIKTENTETIINNEFDESECYIDKWRIVEYKLVSLLAEKDNSFVVNKSFTQNAVLRYSKLKLSTFDGNIKNWLGYWGQFKKIDTDPNLDDHDKFVYLLQSMEKGS
;
A
#
# COMPACT_ATOMS: atom_id res chain seq x y z
N MET A 1 1.76 18.32 -28.14
CA MET A 1 1.86 19.06 -26.85
C MET A 1 0.55 19.63 -26.32
N ASN A 2 -0.13 20.56 -27.00
CA ASN A 2 -1.30 21.26 -26.43
C ASN A 2 -2.48 20.36 -26.00
N VAL A 3 -2.79 19.33 -26.78
CA VAL A 3 -3.87 18.38 -26.44
C VAL A 3 -3.54 17.58 -25.18
N LEU A 4 -2.30 17.09 -25.05
CA LEU A 4 -1.83 16.38 -23.86
C LEU A 4 -1.86 17.28 -22.63
N LYS A 5 -1.34 18.52 -22.74
CA LYS A 5 -1.36 19.52 -21.68
C LYS A 5 -2.79 19.80 -21.19
N SER A 6 -3.72 19.96 -22.14
CA SER A 6 -5.14 20.18 -21.84
C SER A 6 -5.76 18.98 -21.12
N LYS A 7 -5.53 17.76 -21.62
CA LYS A 7 -6.06 16.52 -21.02
C LYS A 7 -5.50 16.30 -19.60
N ARG A 8 -4.20 16.52 -19.40
CA ARG A 8 -3.55 16.51 -18.09
C ARG A 8 -4.19 17.48 -17.11
N SER A 9 -4.42 18.72 -17.55
CA SER A 9 -5.09 19.73 -16.74
C SER A 9 -6.50 19.30 -16.29
N GLN A 10 -7.26 18.63 -17.16
CA GLN A 10 -8.58 18.11 -16.79
C GLN A 10 -8.49 16.99 -15.73
N PHE A 11 -7.54 16.06 -15.84
CA PHE A 11 -7.36 15.03 -14.82
C PHE A 11 -6.90 15.61 -13.48
N ARG A 12 -5.91 16.52 -13.48
CA ARG A 12 -5.48 17.26 -12.27
C ARG A 12 -6.65 17.97 -11.60
N ARG A 13 -7.53 18.61 -12.40
CA ARG A 13 -8.73 19.30 -11.91
C ARG A 13 -9.72 18.34 -11.27
N LEU A 14 -10.01 17.21 -11.91
CA LEU A 14 -10.95 16.20 -11.39
C LEU A 14 -10.44 15.61 -10.07
N PHE A 15 -9.17 15.18 -10.03
CA PHE A 15 -8.52 14.68 -8.83
C PHE A 15 -8.57 15.72 -7.70
N SER A 16 -8.13 16.96 -7.97
CA SER A 16 -8.08 18.02 -6.97
C SER A 16 -9.47 18.39 -6.44
N LYS A 17 -10.48 18.41 -7.32
CA LYS A 17 -11.86 18.66 -6.92
C LYS A 17 -12.35 17.59 -5.94
N THR A 18 -12.23 16.31 -6.31
CA THR A 18 -12.67 15.20 -5.47
C THR A 18 -11.91 15.16 -4.14
N LEU A 19 -10.59 15.41 -4.17
CA LEU A 19 -9.76 15.49 -2.95
C LEU A 19 -10.21 16.63 -2.03
N ASN A 20 -10.48 17.82 -2.57
CA ASN A 20 -10.92 18.97 -1.78
C ASN A 20 -12.33 18.77 -1.22
N ASP A 21 -13.23 18.15 -1.97
CA ASP A 21 -14.58 17.81 -1.49
C ASP A 21 -14.53 16.78 -0.36
N PHE A 22 -13.61 15.82 -0.43
CA PHE A 22 -13.32 14.90 0.68
C PHE A 22 -12.78 15.64 1.89
N LYS A 23 -11.72 16.45 1.76
CA LYS A 23 -11.13 17.21 2.88
C LYS A 23 -12.15 18.09 3.62
N LYS A 24 -13.12 18.67 2.91
CA LYS A 24 -14.20 19.48 3.51
C LYS A 24 -15.17 18.67 4.35
N SER A 25 -15.42 17.43 3.96
CA SER A 25 -16.43 16.57 4.60
C SER A 25 -15.82 15.50 5.50
N GLU A 26 -14.49 15.37 5.54
CA GLU A 26 -13.78 14.25 6.16
C GLU A 26 -14.17 14.00 7.62
N LEU A 27 -14.28 15.05 8.43
CA LEU A 27 -14.55 14.94 9.86
C LEU A 27 -15.95 14.37 10.15
N ASP A 28 -16.92 14.65 9.29
CA ASP A 28 -18.32 14.27 9.48
C ASP A 28 -18.65 12.85 8.98
N LEU A 29 -17.69 12.19 8.31
CA LEU A 29 -17.89 10.88 7.69
C LEU A 29 -17.54 9.74 8.65
N SER A 30 -18.35 8.67 8.57
CA SER A 30 -17.99 7.36 9.13
C SER A 30 -16.76 6.77 8.45
N THR A 31 -16.10 5.80 9.09
CA THR A 31 -14.94 5.10 8.53
C THR A 31 -15.23 4.49 7.16
N ASP A 32 -16.40 3.88 6.98
CA ASP A 32 -16.79 3.27 5.70
C ASP A 32 -17.00 4.30 4.60
N GLU A 33 -17.63 5.43 4.91
CA GLU A 33 -17.79 6.54 3.97
C GLU A 33 -16.45 7.18 3.60
N ARG A 34 -15.52 7.27 4.56
CA ARG A 34 -14.14 7.74 4.29
C ARG A 34 -13.43 6.81 3.31
N ILE A 35 -13.48 5.49 3.55
CA ILE A 35 -12.89 4.49 2.65
C ILE A 35 -13.50 4.59 1.24
N LEU A 36 -14.83 4.68 1.13
CA LEU A 36 -15.51 4.83 -0.16
C LEU A 36 -15.07 6.10 -0.91
N LYS A 37 -15.00 7.25 -0.22
CA LYS A 37 -14.54 8.50 -0.85
C LYS A 37 -13.05 8.45 -1.22
N LEU A 38 -12.20 7.82 -0.42
CA LEU A 38 -10.78 7.64 -0.74
C LEU A 38 -10.58 6.75 -1.97
N ARG A 39 -11.36 5.67 -2.12
CA ARG A 39 -11.39 4.85 -3.36
C ARG A 39 -11.88 5.64 -4.57
N LEU A 40 -12.86 6.52 -4.40
CA LEU A 40 -13.28 7.41 -5.48
C LEU A 40 -12.13 8.35 -5.90
N ILE A 41 -11.32 8.84 -4.95
CA ILE A 41 -10.13 9.65 -5.27
C ILE A 41 -9.10 8.79 -6.02
N GLU A 42 -8.88 7.54 -5.62
CA GLU A 42 -8.03 6.57 -6.31
C GLU A 42 -8.42 6.39 -7.78
N GLU A 43 -9.71 6.21 -8.06
CA GLU A 43 -10.22 6.11 -9.44
C GLU A 43 -9.90 7.34 -10.29
N LYS A 44 -9.82 8.53 -9.68
CA LYS A 44 -9.43 9.76 -10.40
C LYS A 44 -7.91 9.92 -10.47
N ALA A 45 -7.17 9.41 -9.50
CA ALA A 45 -5.71 9.48 -9.45
C ALA A 45 -5.04 8.60 -10.51
N LYS A 46 -5.54 7.38 -10.75
CA LYS A 46 -4.99 6.45 -11.76
C LYS A 46 -4.80 7.10 -13.16
N PRO A 47 -5.86 7.62 -13.82
CA PRO A 47 -5.70 8.27 -15.12
C PRO A 47 -4.94 9.59 -15.06
N MET A 48 -4.88 10.24 -13.89
CA MET A 48 -4.03 11.42 -13.69
C MET A 48 -2.56 11.05 -13.75
N LEU A 49 -2.13 10.03 -12.97
CA LEU A 49 -0.74 9.57 -12.91
C LEU A 49 -0.22 9.08 -14.27
N GLU A 50 -1.02 8.29 -14.98
CA GLU A 50 -0.69 7.85 -16.35
C GLU A 50 -0.48 9.03 -17.30
N MET A 51 -1.29 10.09 -17.16
CA MET A 51 -1.16 11.29 -17.98
C MET A 51 0.02 12.16 -17.57
N GLU A 52 0.37 12.22 -16.28
CA GLU A 52 1.60 12.88 -15.81
C GLU A 52 2.83 12.23 -16.46
N GLU A 53 2.94 10.91 -16.36
CA GLU A 53 4.05 10.14 -16.94
C GLU A 53 4.15 10.34 -18.46
N THR A 54 3.02 10.19 -19.16
CA THR A 54 2.96 10.38 -20.61
C THR A 54 3.38 11.80 -21.01
N TYR A 55 2.91 12.81 -20.29
CA TYR A 55 3.22 14.20 -20.61
C TYR A 55 4.68 14.54 -20.33
N ILE A 56 5.23 14.10 -19.18
CA ILE A 56 6.63 14.31 -18.82
C ILE A 56 7.57 13.67 -19.84
N TYR A 57 7.27 12.46 -20.29
CA TYR A 57 8.03 11.79 -21.35
C TYR A 57 8.06 12.63 -22.64
N GLU A 58 6.91 13.16 -23.06
CA GLU A 58 6.83 14.02 -24.25
C GLU A 58 7.55 15.37 -24.06
N VAL A 59 7.57 15.94 -22.85
CA VAL A 59 8.33 17.16 -22.53
C VAL A 59 9.82 16.89 -22.72
N ILE A 60 10.36 15.82 -22.11
CA ILE A 60 11.79 15.47 -22.24
C ILE A 60 12.19 15.28 -23.71
N LYS A 61 11.29 14.72 -24.53
CA LYS A 61 11.56 14.47 -25.94
C LYS A 61 11.55 15.74 -26.80
N THR A 62 10.76 16.74 -26.43
CA THR A 62 10.46 17.89 -27.30
C THR A 62 11.08 19.20 -26.83
N GLU A 63 11.35 19.33 -25.54
CA GLU A 63 11.96 20.50 -24.92
C GLU A 63 13.46 20.29 -24.74
N ASN A 64 14.26 21.31 -25.04
CA ASN A 64 15.72 21.26 -24.88
C ASN A 64 16.22 22.11 -23.71
N THR A 65 15.32 22.84 -23.06
CA THR A 65 15.64 23.75 -21.96
C THR A 65 15.47 23.04 -20.63
N GLU A 66 16.58 22.75 -19.94
CA GLU A 66 16.58 22.06 -18.65
C GLU A 66 15.72 22.76 -17.58
N THR A 67 15.67 24.10 -17.58
CA THR A 67 14.85 24.86 -16.63
C THR A 67 13.35 24.63 -16.83
N ILE A 68 12.90 24.49 -18.08
CA ILE A 68 11.49 24.22 -18.41
C ILE A 68 11.14 22.78 -18.02
N ILE A 69 12.03 21.84 -18.30
CA ILE A 69 11.87 20.43 -17.92
C ILE A 69 11.74 20.31 -16.40
N ASN A 70 12.69 20.89 -15.63
CA ASN A 70 12.70 20.80 -14.17
C ASN A 70 11.43 21.41 -13.55
N ASN A 71 11.01 22.61 -13.99
CA ASN A 71 9.78 23.21 -13.49
C ASN A 71 8.55 22.32 -13.74
N GLU A 72 8.50 21.65 -14.90
CA GLU A 72 7.39 20.77 -15.25
C GLU A 72 7.39 19.46 -14.45
N PHE A 73 8.57 18.94 -14.11
CA PHE A 73 8.73 17.84 -13.17
C PHE A 73 8.28 18.23 -11.76
N ASP A 74 8.71 19.37 -11.25
CA ASP A 74 8.32 19.87 -9.92
C ASP A 74 6.81 20.08 -9.81
N GLU A 75 6.19 20.63 -10.86
CA GLU A 75 4.73 20.77 -10.95
C GLU A 75 4.01 19.42 -10.94
N SER A 76 4.58 18.39 -11.58
CA SER A 76 4.02 17.04 -11.60
C SER A 76 4.13 16.33 -10.25
N GLU A 77 5.31 16.39 -9.61
CA GLU A 77 5.57 15.72 -8.32
C GLU A 77 4.59 16.20 -7.23
N CYS A 78 4.18 17.47 -7.25
CA CYS A 78 3.23 17.99 -6.27
C CYS A 78 1.85 17.28 -6.30
N TYR A 79 1.47 16.65 -7.42
CA TYR A 79 0.24 15.84 -7.51
C TYR A 79 0.47 14.40 -7.10
N ILE A 80 1.66 13.85 -7.37
CA ILE A 80 2.08 12.52 -6.92
C ILE A 80 2.12 12.49 -5.39
N ASP A 81 2.69 13.51 -4.74
CA ASP A 81 2.74 13.61 -3.29
C ASP A 81 1.33 13.72 -2.66
N LYS A 82 0.43 14.50 -3.27
CA LYS A 82 -0.97 14.55 -2.84
C LYS A 82 -1.63 13.18 -2.92
N TRP A 83 -1.35 12.41 -3.96
CA TRP A 83 -1.86 11.04 -4.09
C TRP A 83 -1.27 10.11 -3.02
N ARG A 84 0.05 10.13 -2.80
CA ARG A 84 0.72 9.30 -1.76
C ARG A 84 0.11 9.49 -0.38
N ILE A 85 -0.22 10.73 0.00
CA ILE A 85 -0.88 11.02 1.29
C ILE A 85 -2.27 10.36 1.37
N VAL A 86 -3.03 10.41 0.27
CA VAL A 86 -4.37 9.81 0.18
C VAL A 86 -4.27 8.28 0.22
N GLU A 87 -3.33 7.71 -0.51
CA GLU A 87 -3.06 6.28 -0.57
C GLU A 87 -2.67 5.74 0.82
N TYR A 88 -1.72 6.39 1.49
CA TYR A 88 -1.36 6.06 2.86
C TYR A 88 -2.57 6.06 3.80
N LYS A 89 -3.42 7.08 3.69
CA LYS A 89 -4.63 7.19 4.51
C LYS A 89 -5.62 6.07 4.23
N LEU A 90 -5.81 5.69 2.96
CA LEU A 90 -6.66 4.57 2.57
C LEU A 90 -6.14 3.25 3.15
N VAL A 91 -4.84 2.99 3.00
CA VAL A 91 -4.19 1.78 3.54
C VAL A 91 -4.33 1.72 5.06
N SER A 92 -4.08 2.82 5.77
CA SER A 92 -4.24 2.90 7.23
C SER A 92 -5.66 2.59 7.68
N LEU A 93 -6.68 3.17 7.03
CA LEU A 93 -8.07 2.94 7.39
C LEU A 93 -8.54 1.51 7.09
N LEU A 94 -8.04 0.90 6.01
CA LEU A 94 -8.31 -0.51 5.71
C LEU A 94 -7.70 -1.42 6.78
N ALA A 95 -6.45 -1.17 7.17
CA ALA A 95 -5.78 -1.93 8.22
C ALA A 95 -6.49 -1.77 9.59
N GLU A 96 -6.93 -0.57 9.95
CA GLU A 96 -7.72 -0.33 11.17
C GLU A 96 -9.05 -1.07 11.14
N LYS A 97 -9.73 -1.08 10.00
CA LYS A 97 -11.00 -1.78 9.82
C LYS A 97 -10.82 -3.28 9.96
N ASP A 98 -9.81 -3.86 9.33
CA ASP A 98 -9.53 -5.30 9.42
C ASP A 98 -9.20 -5.72 10.87
N ASN A 99 -8.47 -4.88 11.61
CA ASN A 99 -8.27 -5.06 13.05
C ASN A 99 -9.56 -4.90 13.87
N SER A 100 -10.48 -4.00 13.49
CA SER A 100 -11.77 -3.80 14.18
C SER A 100 -12.74 -4.99 14.02
N PHE A 101 -12.69 -5.71 12.89
CA PHE A 101 -13.48 -6.93 12.69
C PHE A 101 -13.02 -8.08 13.59
N VAL A 102 -11.74 -8.11 13.98
CA VAL A 102 -11.21 -9.06 14.97
C VAL A 102 -11.66 -8.69 16.39
N VAL A 103 -11.90 -7.41 16.69
CA VAL A 103 -12.26 -6.93 18.04
C VAL A 103 -13.75 -7.09 18.38
N ASN A 104 -14.66 -7.25 17.41
CA ASN A 104 -16.06 -7.61 17.67
C ASN A 104 -16.29 -9.10 17.97
N LYS A 105 -15.22 -9.90 18.06
CA LYS A 105 -15.23 -11.20 18.71
C LYS A 105 -14.45 -11.08 20.02
N SER A 106 -15.19 -10.84 21.09
CA SER A 106 -14.75 -10.78 22.50
C SER A 106 -13.93 -9.58 22.94
N PHE A 107 -14.63 -8.60 23.54
CA PHE A 107 -14.10 -7.85 24.67
C PHE A 107 -13.96 -8.81 25.86
N THR A 108 -12.90 -9.61 25.85
CA THR A 108 -12.31 -10.13 27.07
C THR A 108 -10.85 -9.75 27.01
N GLN A 109 -10.48 -8.82 27.90
CA GLN A 109 -9.10 -8.54 28.28
C GLN A 109 -8.32 -9.86 28.33
N ASN A 110 -7.12 -9.86 27.72
CA ASN A 110 -6.20 -11.01 27.53
C ASN A 110 -6.39 -11.81 26.23
N ALA A 111 -6.15 -11.18 25.07
CA ALA A 111 -5.62 -11.88 23.90
C ALA A 111 -4.22 -11.30 23.63
N VAL A 112 -3.18 -11.72 24.34
CA VAL A 112 -2.24 -12.71 23.77
C VAL A 112 -2.76 -13.13 22.40
N LEU A 113 -2.19 -12.56 21.33
CA LEU A 113 -2.25 -13.10 19.98
C LEU A 113 -2.07 -14.62 20.14
N ARG A 114 -3.17 -15.36 20.18
CA ARG A 114 -3.16 -16.78 19.98
C ARG A 114 -2.96 -16.88 18.48
N TYR A 115 -1.72 -16.65 18.06
CA TYR A 115 -1.12 -17.43 16.99
C TYR A 115 -1.55 -18.85 17.33
N SER A 116 -2.54 -19.37 16.60
CA SER A 116 -2.87 -20.77 16.65
C SER A 116 -1.51 -21.42 16.43
N LYS A 117 -0.98 -22.03 17.49
CA LYS A 117 0.40 -22.52 17.55
C LYS A 117 0.51 -23.58 16.48
N LEU A 118 0.80 -23.17 15.25
CA LEU A 118 1.31 -24.03 14.21
C LEU A 118 2.63 -24.47 14.82
N LYS A 119 2.62 -25.63 15.46
CA LYS A 119 3.82 -26.25 16.01
C LYS A 119 4.66 -26.64 14.82
N LEU A 120 5.38 -25.66 14.28
CA LEU A 120 6.46 -25.95 13.37
C LEU A 120 7.46 -26.79 14.14
N SER A 121 7.90 -27.87 13.52
CA SER A 121 9.06 -28.61 14.02
C SER A 121 10.22 -27.62 14.09
N THR A 122 10.76 -27.42 15.29
CA THR A 122 11.96 -26.62 15.47
C THR A 122 13.12 -27.28 14.75
N PHE A 123 13.86 -26.51 13.96
CA PHE A 123 15.08 -26.98 13.34
C PHE A 123 16.21 -26.92 14.37
N ASP A 124 16.83 -28.08 14.64
CA ASP A 124 17.86 -28.33 15.65
C ASP A 124 19.29 -28.09 15.11
N GLY A 125 19.42 -27.47 13.95
CA GLY A 125 20.72 -27.28 13.27
C GLY A 125 21.31 -28.57 12.67
N ASN A 126 20.65 -29.72 12.81
CA ASN A 126 21.18 -30.99 12.32
C ASN A 126 20.95 -31.15 10.81
N ILE A 127 22.04 -31.30 10.06
CA ILE A 127 22.00 -31.42 8.60
C ILE A 127 21.16 -32.60 8.11
N LYS A 128 21.00 -33.67 8.91
CA LYS A 128 20.14 -34.81 8.56
C LYS A 128 18.64 -34.44 8.51
N ASN A 129 18.24 -33.43 9.27
CA ASN A 129 16.86 -32.95 9.35
C ASN A 129 16.58 -31.77 8.38
N TRP A 130 17.61 -31.23 7.73
CA TRP A 130 17.54 -30.04 6.87
C TRP A 130 16.49 -30.17 5.76
N LEU A 131 16.54 -31.25 4.98
CA LEU A 131 15.61 -31.47 3.86
C LEU A 131 14.16 -31.62 4.33
N GLY A 132 13.94 -32.31 5.45
CA GLY A 132 12.61 -32.52 6.02
C GLY A 132 12.01 -31.22 6.55
N TYR A 133 12.84 -30.36 7.15
CA TYR A 133 12.44 -29.05 7.65
C TYR A 133 12.05 -28.10 6.51
N TRP A 134 12.91 -27.91 5.50
CA TRP A 134 12.61 -27.01 4.38
C TRP A 134 11.43 -27.48 3.53
N GLY A 135 11.22 -28.80 3.40
CA GLY A 135 10.03 -29.34 2.76
C GLY A 135 8.73 -28.96 3.47
N GLN A 136 8.76 -28.80 4.80
CA GLN A 136 7.62 -28.32 5.58
C GLN A 136 7.49 -26.80 5.52
N PHE A 137 8.60 -26.06 5.65
CA PHE A 137 8.61 -24.60 5.60
C PHE A 137 8.14 -24.06 4.24
N LYS A 138 8.40 -24.78 3.14
CA LYS A 138 7.92 -24.41 1.80
C LYS A 138 6.41 -24.18 1.74
N LYS A 139 5.61 -24.87 2.56
CA LYS A 139 4.16 -24.67 2.62
C LYS A 139 3.77 -23.31 3.20
N ILE A 140 4.60 -22.76 4.09
CA ILE A 140 4.44 -21.42 4.67
C ILE A 140 4.90 -20.36 3.66
N ASP A 141 6.05 -20.61 3.04
CA ASP A 141 6.63 -19.69 2.05
C ASP A 141 5.70 -19.47 0.84
N THR A 142 5.01 -20.53 0.41
CA THR A 142 4.08 -20.49 -0.74
C THR A 142 2.65 -20.07 -0.37
N ASP A 143 2.37 -19.76 0.91
CA ASP A 143 1.03 -19.32 1.32
C ASP A 143 0.78 -17.87 0.86
N PRO A 144 -0.22 -17.61 -0.01
CA PRO A 144 -0.51 -16.28 -0.51
C PRO A 144 -1.19 -15.38 0.54
N ASN A 145 -1.63 -15.92 1.68
CA ASN A 145 -2.26 -15.16 2.76
C ASN A 145 -1.25 -14.67 3.81
N LEU A 146 0.01 -15.09 3.71
CA LEU A 146 1.09 -14.65 4.60
C LEU A 146 1.97 -13.63 3.88
N ASP A 147 2.19 -12.49 4.54
CA ASP A 147 3.16 -11.50 4.08
C ASP A 147 4.60 -11.97 4.39
N ASP A 148 5.59 -11.43 3.69
CA ASP A 148 6.98 -11.83 3.81
C ASP A 148 7.57 -11.57 5.21
N HIS A 149 7.09 -10.53 5.91
CA HIS A 149 7.43 -10.24 7.29
C HIS A 149 6.91 -11.32 8.23
N ASP A 150 5.63 -11.72 8.13
CA ASP A 150 5.07 -12.81 8.93
C ASP A 150 5.78 -14.14 8.67
N LYS A 151 6.12 -14.44 7.40
CA LYS A 151 6.93 -15.63 7.05
C LYS A 151 8.30 -15.60 7.73
N PHE A 152 8.96 -14.45 7.79
CA PHE A 152 10.24 -14.28 8.47
C PHE A 152 10.13 -14.50 9.98
N VAL A 153 9.04 -14.04 10.61
CA VAL A 153 8.77 -14.30 12.04
C VAL A 153 8.55 -15.80 12.29
N TYR A 154 7.83 -16.51 11.43
CA TYR A 154 7.67 -17.97 11.52
C TYR A 154 8.99 -18.72 11.36
N LEU A 155 9.86 -18.26 10.48
CA LEU A 155 11.21 -18.81 10.32
C LEU A 155 12.00 -18.66 11.62
N LEU A 156 12.06 -17.44 12.17
CA LEU A 156 12.77 -17.18 13.43
C LEU A 156 12.22 -18.01 14.61
N GLN A 157 10.91 -18.18 14.69
CA GLN A 157 10.27 -18.96 15.75
C GLN A 157 10.54 -20.47 15.62
N SER A 158 10.80 -20.94 14.40
CA SER A 158 11.07 -22.36 14.12
C SER A 158 12.56 -22.71 14.17
N MET A 159 13.44 -21.76 14.53
CA MET A 159 14.84 -21.99 14.82
C MET A 159 15.06 -22.15 16.34
N GLU A 160 15.91 -23.11 16.75
CA GLU A 160 16.27 -23.26 18.16
C GLU A 160 17.21 -22.13 18.61
N LYS A 161 16.97 -21.55 19.80
CA LYS A 161 17.81 -20.47 20.33
C LYS A 161 19.19 -21.02 20.69
N GLY A 162 20.18 -20.80 19.83
CA GLY A 162 21.59 -21.11 20.10
C GLY A 162 22.26 -22.08 19.13
N SER A 163 21.74 -22.26 17.91
CA SER A 163 22.51 -22.84 16.79
C SER A 163 23.34 -21.78 16.06
#